data_AF-A0A1C7PB27-F1
#
_entry.id   AF-A0A1C7PB27-F1
#
_cell.length_a   1.000
_cell.length_b   1.000
_cell.length_c   1.000
_cell.angle_alpha   90.00
_cell.angle_beta   90.00
_cell.angle_gamma   90.00
#
_symmetry.space_group_name_H-M   'P 1'
#
loop_
_entity.id
_entity.type
_entity.pdbx_description
1 polymer ?
#
loop_
_entity_poly.entity_id
_entity_poly.type
_entity_poly.pdbx_seq_one_letter_code
_entity_poly.pdbx_strand_id
1 'polypeptide(L)'
;MKNTHSVLVALAAGAWLPALHADQPPAPAAQPPATPAAPAPAPAPPQEQTAIQAPSAGLPILFDIRQAETVKLRDVRVQIAFLQHEARYSIACTLEDIRTKGKAHPIDIAVPIWYNPAANERKLPFAQAVTGISVSKNDLKQKFVLAEGKHPQHGTPAFRDFDDTRHWIQASMKTEPGLQVVNFTFTLPYSSGSRIKEPATGAVEIPAPGLSFRLPYLSAWAGEPLRSGSATFIHSEIYPQDVDIKLDNLERAENGTATWDFVKHPLPADRQNTFDISVGQPCIVTGDTCTWKNGAKYRLSTDYDITASSTLPKDIMGNECSAENLKTPGSGLWAENTPGDGEGEYLLIKPKNPRRTQGILIQTGVTPSVQSTVDPTARTHPATTYSMYTRPRSILVDINNGEDTYTVTLSDDWNPQTITLLDKGKPVNSIKLTLQEAYPGTTDSSCYIQSIQLIDPASK
;
A
#
# COMPACT_ATOMS: atom_id res chain seq x y z
N MET A 1 27.53 40.69 -27.81
CA MET A 1 28.62 40.99 -28.77
C MET A 1 29.66 39.89 -28.67
N LYS A 2 29.90 39.19 -29.79
CA LYS A 2 31.16 38.59 -30.30
C LYS A 2 32.03 37.76 -29.32
N ASN A 3 32.54 36.55 -29.59
CA ASN A 3 32.70 35.68 -30.77
C ASN A 3 33.01 34.26 -30.21
N THR A 4 32.43 33.14 -30.67
CA THR A 4 32.89 32.25 -31.76
C THR A 4 34.41 32.02 -31.86
N HIS A 5 34.86 30.75 -31.82
CA HIS A 5 35.47 30.04 -32.97
C HIS A 5 35.61 28.53 -32.69
N SER A 6 35.04 27.74 -33.60
CA SER A 6 35.39 26.35 -33.90
C SER A 6 36.76 26.28 -34.59
N VAL A 7 37.36 25.10 -34.69
CA VAL A 7 37.82 24.49 -35.97
C VAL A 7 38.37 23.06 -35.72
N LEU A 8 38.12 22.25 -36.74
CA LEU A 8 38.25 20.81 -36.94
C LEU A 8 39.63 20.47 -37.61
N VAL A 9 39.90 19.18 -37.87
CA VAL A 9 40.65 18.61 -39.04
C VAL A 9 41.92 17.75 -38.75
N ALA A 10 41.73 16.42 -38.93
CA ALA A 10 42.41 15.42 -39.81
C ALA A 10 43.83 14.84 -39.63
N LEU A 11 43.85 13.48 -39.61
CA LEU A 11 44.52 12.45 -40.45
C LEU A 11 46.04 12.43 -40.82
N ALA A 12 46.48 11.18 -41.01
CA ALA A 12 47.66 10.63 -41.76
C ALA A 12 48.95 10.44 -40.92
N ALA A 13 49.64 9.30 -40.80
CA ALA A 13 50.05 8.16 -41.67
C ALA A 13 51.60 8.11 -41.77
N GLY A 14 52.21 6.93 -41.57
CA GLY A 14 53.41 6.50 -42.32
C GLY A 14 54.80 6.54 -41.65
N ALA A 15 55.25 5.35 -41.21
CA ALA A 15 56.54 4.64 -41.46
C ALA A 15 57.94 5.30 -41.25
N TRP A 16 58.93 4.50 -40.80
CA TRP A 16 60.14 4.03 -41.54
C TRP A 16 61.08 3.12 -40.69
N LEU A 17 61.76 2.19 -41.40
CA LEU A 17 62.65 1.01 -41.08
C LEU A 17 64.09 1.38 -40.58
N PRO A 18 65.18 0.52 -40.51
CA PRO A 18 65.46 -0.91 -40.90
C PRO A 18 66.27 -1.77 -39.84
N ALA A 19 66.30 -3.11 -39.84
CA ALA A 19 67.02 -4.16 -40.62
C ALA A 19 68.50 -4.46 -40.26
N LEU A 20 68.81 -5.75 -40.01
CA LEU A 20 70.12 -6.39 -40.21
C LEU A 20 69.91 -7.90 -40.52
N HIS A 21 70.63 -8.41 -41.51
CA HIS A 21 70.63 -9.78 -42.06
C HIS A 21 72.08 -10.30 -42.15
N ALA A 22 72.27 -11.62 -42.03
CA ALA A 22 73.31 -12.50 -42.62
C ALA A 22 73.27 -13.87 -41.88
N ASP A 23 73.46 -15.09 -42.41
CA ASP A 23 73.64 -15.67 -43.76
C ASP A 23 73.52 -17.24 -43.65
N GLN A 24 72.81 -17.87 -44.62
CA GLN A 24 72.70 -19.26 -45.24
C GLN A 24 73.31 -20.59 -44.65
N PRO A 25 73.09 -21.86 -45.19
CA PRO A 25 72.45 -22.40 -46.43
C PRO A 25 71.56 -23.73 -46.23
N PRO A 26 71.32 -24.69 -47.18
CA PRO A 26 69.98 -25.08 -47.68
C PRO A 26 69.46 -26.54 -47.37
N ALA A 27 68.26 -26.84 -47.90
CA ALA A 27 67.26 -27.89 -47.59
C ALA A 27 67.61 -29.39 -47.72
N PRO A 28 66.71 -30.28 -47.23
CA PRO A 28 66.03 -31.19 -48.17
C PRO A 28 64.49 -31.23 -48.04
N ALA A 29 63.83 -31.54 -49.15
CA ALA A 29 62.38 -31.65 -49.28
C ALA A 29 61.80 -32.85 -48.51
N ALA A 30 60.74 -32.61 -47.74
CA ALA A 30 59.96 -33.66 -47.06
C ALA A 30 58.51 -33.66 -47.57
N GLN A 31 58.00 -34.88 -47.78
CA GLN A 31 56.66 -35.22 -48.27
C GLN A 31 55.52 -34.49 -47.53
N PRO A 32 54.38 -34.23 -48.19
CA PRO A 32 53.21 -33.62 -47.54
C PRO A 32 52.70 -34.55 -46.43
N PRO A 33 52.71 -34.14 -45.16
CA PRO A 33 52.05 -34.88 -44.09
C PRO A 33 50.53 -34.75 -44.26
N ALA A 34 49.84 -35.86 -44.01
CA ALA A 34 48.38 -35.98 -44.05
C ALA A 34 47.68 -34.80 -43.36
N THR A 35 46.64 -34.27 -44.01
CA THR A 35 45.75 -33.24 -43.48
C THR A 35 45.31 -33.62 -42.05
N PRO A 36 45.66 -32.84 -41.02
CA PRO A 36 45.07 -33.01 -39.71
C PRO A 36 43.58 -32.75 -39.85
N ALA A 37 42.75 -33.67 -39.36
CA ALA A 37 41.31 -33.48 -39.24
C ALA A 37 41.05 -32.13 -38.55
N ALA A 38 40.11 -31.36 -39.09
CA ALA A 38 39.63 -30.15 -38.44
C ALA A 38 39.28 -30.47 -36.98
N PRO A 39 39.64 -29.59 -36.02
CA PRO A 39 39.24 -29.79 -34.63
C PRO A 39 37.74 -30.00 -34.59
N ALA A 40 37.31 -31.08 -33.94
CA ALA A 40 35.89 -31.35 -33.72
C ALA A 40 35.24 -30.06 -33.18
N PRO A 41 34.06 -29.67 -33.68
CA PRO A 41 33.35 -28.53 -33.12
C PRO A 41 33.26 -28.75 -31.61
N ALA A 42 33.64 -27.73 -30.85
CA ALA A 42 33.54 -27.75 -29.40
C ALA A 42 32.16 -28.30 -29.03
N PRO A 43 32.06 -29.24 -28.07
CA PRO A 43 30.77 -29.74 -27.64
C PRO A 43 29.91 -28.52 -27.32
N ALA A 44 28.73 -28.46 -27.94
CA ALA A 44 27.76 -27.41 -27.65
C ALA A 44 27.69 -27.28 -26.12
N PRO A 45 27.66 -26.05 -25.58
CA PRO A 45 27.46 -25.87 -24.13
C PRO A 45 26.28 -26.77 -23.75
N PRO A 46 26.41 -27.59 -22.69
CA PRO A 46 25.38 -28.55 -22.35
C PRO A 46 24.07 -27.80 -22.36
N GLN A 47 23.18 -28.17 -23.28
CA GLN A 47 21.80 -27.78 -23.15
C GLN A 47 21.41 -28.40 -21.81
N GLU A 48 21.31 -27.57 -20.77
CA GLU A 48 20.50 -27.87 -19.62
C GLU A 48 19.10 -28.10 -20.19
N GLN A 49 18.84 -29.34 -20.59
CA GLN A 49 17.55 -29.94 -20.38
C GLN A 49 17.32 -29.79 -18.88
N THR A 50 16.70 -28.68 -18.51
CA THR A 50 16.09 -28.49 -17.21
C THR A 50 15.00 -29.55 -17.16
N ALA A 51 15.42 -30.76 -16.78
CA ALA A 51 14.50 -31.78 -16.32
C ALA A 51 13.72 -31.09 -15.21
N ILE A 52 12.44 -30.84 -15.48
CA ILE A 52 11.51 -30.26 -14.52
C ILE A 52 11.53 -31.21 -13.33
N GLN A 53 12.27 -30.85 -12.27
CA GLN A 53 12.19 -31.58 -11.02
C GLN A 53 10.79 -31.33 -10.48
N ALA A 54 9.97 -32.37 -10.49
CA ALA A 54 8.70 -32.36 -9.79
C ALA A 54 8.96 -32.09 -8.29
N PRO A 55 8.13 -31.28 -7.62
CA PRO A 55 8.29 -30.97 -6.21
C PRO A 55 8.12 -32.22 -5.33
N SER A 56 8.86 -32.25 -4.22
CA SER A 56 8.81 -33.34 -3.23
C SER A 56 7.40 -33.52 -2.66
N ALA A 57 6.85 -34.74 -2.74
CA ALA A 57 5.55 -35.07 -2.18
C ALA A 57 5.52 -34.90 -0.64
N GLY A 58 4.50 -34.22 -0.11
CA GLY A 58 4.18 -34.23 1.32
C GLY A 58 4.54 -32.98 2.15
N LEU A 59 4.91 -31.86 1.54
CA LEU A 59 5.04 -30.56 2.22
C LEU A 59 3.86 -29.64 1.86
N PRO A 60 3.38 -28.76 2.76
CA PRO A 60 2.29 -27.83 2.46
C PRO A 60 2.64 -26.91 1.29
N ILE A 61 1.78 -26.91 0.28
CA ILE A 61 1.94 -26.27 -1.05
C ILE A 61 1.09 -25.02 -1.07
N LEU A 62 1.65 -23.86 -1.45
CA LEU A 62 0.93 -22.60 -1.33
C LEU A 62 1.02 -21.78 -2.63
N PHE A 63 -0.15 -21.73 -3.29
CA PHE A 63 -0.47 -21.09 -4.58
C PHE A 63 0.46 -21.44 -5.75
N ASP A 64 0.31 -22.67 -6.20
CA ASP A 64 0.52 -22.95 -7.60
C ASP A 64 -0.65 -23.77 -8.13
N ILE A 65 -1.65 -23.12 -8.74
CA ILE A 65 -2.73 -23.84 -9.43
C ILE A 65 -2.15 -24.70 -10.57
N ARG A 66 -0.94 -24.42 -11.09
CA ARG A 66 -0.25 -25.30 -12.04
C ARG A 66 0.04 -26.69 -11.45
N GLN A 67 0.15 -26.81 -10.12
CA GLN A 67 0.34 -28.09 -9.45
C GLN A 67 -0.99 -28.85 -9.25
N ALA A 68 -2.12 -28.17 -9.38
CA ALA A 68 -3.43 -28.81 -9.40
C ALA A 68 -3.74 -29.31 -10.82
N GLU A 69 -3.41 -30.57 -11.12
CA GLU A 69 -3.58 -31.17 -12.45
C GLU A 69 -4.98 -31.00 -13.06
N THR A 70 -6.00 -30.86 -12.21
CA THR A 70 -7.41 -30.84 -12.61
C THR A 70 -8.15 -29.53 -12.34
N VAL A 71 -7.47 -28.52 -11.79
CA VAL A 71 -8.11 -27.23 -11.48
C VAL A 71 -7.42 -26.14 -12.27
N LYS A 72 -8.19 -25.29 -12.94
CA LYS A 72 -7.69 -24.19 -13.77
C LYS A 72 -8.21 -22.86 -13.28
N LEU A 73 -7.36 -21.85 -13.23
CA LEU A 73 -7.77 -20.47 -13.00
C LEU A 73 -8.28 -19.88 -14.32
N ARG A 74 -9.53 -19.42 -14.36
CA ARG A 74 -10.17 -18.91 -15.58
C ARG A 74 -10.29 -17.41 -15.59
N ASP A 75 -10.76 -16.83 -14.51
CA ASP A 75 -11.05 -15.41 -14.43
C ASP A 75 -10.54 -14.84 -13.12
N VAL A 76 -10.07 -13.59 -13.16
CA VAL A 76 -9.72 -12.86 -11.95
C VAL A 76 -10.30 -11.45 -11.98
N ARG A 77 -10.96 -11.06 -10.90
CA ARG A 77 -11.45 -9.70 -10.72
C ARG A 77 -10.89 -9.15 -9.42
N VAL A 78 -10.25 -8.00 -9.52
CA VAL A 78 -9.77 -7.25 -8.36
C VAL A 78 -10.65 -6.01 -8.21
N GLN A 79 -11.09 -5.73 -7.01
CA GLN A 79 -11.68 -4.46 -6.62
C GLN A 79 -10.82 -3.82 -5.53
N ILE A 80 -10.51 -2.55 -5.70
CA ILE A 80 -9.78 -1.74 -4.72
C ILE A 80 -10.65 -0.54 -4.40
N ALA A 81 -11.20 -0.52 -3.20
CA ALA A 81 -11.94 0.62 -2.67
C ALA A 81 -11.02 1.48 -1.82
N PHE A 82 -10.83 2.73 -2.26
CA PHE A 82 -10.02 3.73 -1.56
C PHE A 82 -10.84 4.36 -0.42
N LEU A 83 -10.38 4.11 0.80
CA LEU A 83 -10.79 4.79 2.03
C LEU A 83 -9.73 5.86 2.35
N GLN A 84 -9.99 6.81 3.24
CA GLN A 84 -9.05 7.95 3.40
C GLN A 84 -7.64 7.54 3.86
N HIS A 85 -7.53 6.52 4.72
CA HIS A 85 -6.25 6.05 5.26
C HIS A 85 -5.96 4.55 5.06
N GLU A 86 -6.90 3.81 4.47
CA GLU A 86 -6.77 2.39 4.16
C GLU A 86 -7.34 2.08 2.76
N ALA A 87 -7.00 0.94 2.19
CA ALA A 87 -7.64 0.40 1.00
C ALA A 87 -8.28 -0.95 1.30
N ARG A 88 -9.52 -1.13 0.85
CA ARG A 88 -10.22 -2.42 0.91
C ARG A 88 -10.07 -3.14 -0.42
N TYR A 89 -9.61 -4.37 -0.35
CA TYR A 89 -9.40 -5.26 -1.49
C TYR A 89 -10.49 -6.32 -1.52
N SER A 90 -10.97 -6.62 -2.73
CA SER A 90 -11.71 -7.84 -3.01
C SER A 90 -11.11 -8.51 -4.25
N ILE A 91 -10.59 -9.72 -4.08
CA ILE A 91 -10.00 -10.52 -5.16
C ILE A 91 -10.88 -11.74 -5.35
N ALA A 92 -11.55 -11.79 -6.50
CA ALA A 92 -12.38 -12.90 -6.92
C ALA A 92 -11.65 -13.72 -7.98
N CYS A 93 -11.44 -15.01 -7.71
CA CYS A 93 -10.84 -15.97 -8.62
C CYS A 93 -11.88 -17.00 -9.04
N THR A 94 -12.11 -17.15 -10.34
CA THR A 94 -12.95 -18.22 -10.89
C THR A 94 -12.08 -19.43 -11.21
N LEU A 95 -12.31 -20.51 -10.49
CA LEU A 95 -11.65 -21.80 -10.64
C LEU A 95 -12.57 -22.75 -11.41
N GLU A 96 -12.03 -23.47 -12.39
CA GLU A 96 -12.70 -24.57 -13.07
C GLU A 96 -12.03 -25.88 -12.70
N ASP A 97 -12.78 -26.75 -12.04
CA ASP A 97 -12.37 -28.13 -11.88
C ASP A 97 -12.83 -28.92 -13.11
N ILE A 98 -11.88 -29.36 -13.93
CA ILE A 98 -12.17 -30.02 -15.23
C ILE A 98 -12.57 -31.50 -15.08
N ARG A 99 -12.62 -32.02 -13.85
CA ARG A 99 -13.13 -33.38 -13.61
C ARG A 99 -14.60 -33.42 -13.96
N THR A 100 -15.03 -34.47 -14.64
CA THR A 100 -16.43 -34.64 -15.04
C THR A 100 -17.28 -35.26 -13.93
N LYS A 101 -16.67 -36.05 -13.04
CA LYS A 101 -17.27 -36.69 -11.86
C LYS A 101 -16.19 -36.91 -10.81
N GLY A 102 -16.57 -36.96 -9.53
CA GLY A 102 -15.65 -37.27 -8.44
C GLY A 102 -16.08 -36.67 -7.11
N LYS A 103 -15.48 -37.12 -6.02
CA LYS A 103 -15.63 -36.47 -4.72
C LYS A 103 -14.91 -35.11 -4.74
N ALA A 104 -15.17 -34.27 -3.74
CA ALA A 104 -14.48 -33.01 -3.63
C ALA A 104 -13.00 -33.25 -3.23
N HIS A 105 -12.04 -32.54 -3.85
CA HIS A 105 -10.60 -32.68 -3.56
C HIS A 105 -10.06 -31.42 -2.88
N PRO A 106 -9.19 -31.55 -1.87
CA PRO A 106 -8.58 -30.39 -1.25
C PRO A 106 -7.65 -29.66 -2.23
N ILE A 107 -7.69 -28.33 -2.19
CA ILE A 107 -6.74 -27.42 -2.81
C ILE A 107 -6.28 -26.40 -1.78
N ASP A 108 -5.04 -25.96 -1.91
CA ASP A 108 -4.44 -24.94 -1.07
C ASP A 108 -4.10 -23.70 -1.91
N ILE A 109 -4.55 -22.54 -1.43
CA ILE A 109 -4.47 -21.25 -2.11
C ILE A 109 -3.77 -20.25 -1.19
N ALA A 110 -2.62 -19.69 -1.60
CA ALA A 110 -2.00 -18.49 -1.05
C ALA A 110 -2.10 -17.23 -1.96
N VAL A 111 -2.84 -16.21 -1.55
CA VAL A 111 -2.81 -14.90 -2.23
C VAL A 111 -1.64 -14.08 -1.67
N PRO A 112 -0.63 -13.69 -2.47
CA PRO A 112 0.43 -12.80 -2.04
C PRO A 112 -0.13 -11.41 -1.80
N ILE A 113 0.36 -10.80 -0.73
CA ILE A 113 0.06 -9.42 -0.40
C ILE A 113 1.36 -8.62 -0.41
N TRP A 114 1.35 -7.58 -1.23
CA TRP A 114 2.39 -6.57 -1.16
C TRP A 114 2.06 -5.60 -0.04
N TYR A 115 2.72 -5.79 1.09
CA TYR A 115 2.65 -4.89 2.24
C TYR A 115 4.08 -4.48 2.59
N ASN A 116 4.36 -3.18 2.48
CA ASN A 116 5.64 -2.60 2.81
C ASN A 116 5.40 -1.39 3.72
N PRO A 117 5.34 -1.59 5.05
CA PRO A 117 5.21 -0.47 5.97
C PRO A 117 6.42 0.45 5.77
N ALA A 118 6.18 1.75 5.67
CA ALA A 118 7.27 2.70 5.47
C ALA A 118 8.31 2.57 6.59
N ALA A 119 9.58 2.85 6.25
CA ALA A 119 10.75 2.53 7.07
C ALA A 119 10.83 3.26 8.43
N ASN A 120 9.91 4.18 8.74
CA ASN A 120 9.98 5.03 9.91
C ASN A 120 9.01 4.54 11.01
N GLU A 121 9.61 3.99 12.06
CA GLU A 121 9.13 3.84 13.45
C GLU A 121 7.93 2.92 13.76
N ARG A 122 7.05 2.57 12.82
CA ARG A 122 6.03 1.53 13.04
C ARG A 122 6.00 0.51 11.89
N LYS A 123 6.87 -0.51 11.96
CA LYS A 123 6.64 -1.75 11.22
C LYS A 123 5.51 -2.50 11.90
N LEU A 124 4.26 -2.15 11.61
CA LEU A 124 3.13 -2.95 12.06
C LEU A 124 3.28 -4.35 11.46
N PRO A 125 3.31 -5.42 12.27
CA PRO A 125 3.32 -6.79 11.75
C PRO A 125 2.15 -6.97 10.78
N PHE A 126 2.36 -7.70 9.69
CA PHE A 126 1.34 -7.87 8.65
C PHE A 126 0.05 -8.47 9.22
N ALA A 127 0.16 -9.44 10.12
CA ALA A 127 -0.99 -10.04 10.80
C ALA A 127 -1.82 -9.03 11.64
N GLN A 128 -1.23 -7.92 12.06
CA GLN A 128 -1.92 -6.84 12.78
C GLN A 128 -2.42 -5.74 11.83
N ALA A 129 -1.73 -5.54 10.70
CA ALA A 129 -2.08 -4.52 9.71
C ALA A 129 -3.29 -4.91 8.87
N VAL A 130 -3.48 -6.19 8.59
CA VAL A 130 -4.58 -6.65 7.77
C VAL A 130 -5.85 -6.79 8.62
N THR A 131 -6.91 -6.08 8.24
CA THR A 131 -8.20 -6.12 8.92
C THR A 131 -9.33 -6.53 7.97
N GLY A 132 -10.52 -6.80 8.51
CA GLY A 132 -11.71 -7.11 7.69
C GLY A 132 -11.59 -8.36 6.81
N ILE A 133 -10.74 -9.31 7.21
CA ILE A 133 -10.37 -10.45 6.36
C ILE A 133 -11.50 -11.46 6.27
N SER A 134 -11.83 -11.85 5.06
CA SER A 134 -12.70 -12.99 4.80
C SER A 134 -12.25 -13.74 3.55
N VAL A 135 -12.36 -15.06 3.61
CA VAL A 135 -12.20 -15.94 2.46
C VAL A 135 -13.49 -16.71 2.27
N SER A 136 -14.02 -16.75 1.05
CA SER A 136 -15.22 -17.52 0.74
C SER A 136 -15.07 -18.31 -0.55
N LYS A 137 -15.81 -19.41 -0.66
CA LYS A 137 -15.96 -20.22 -1.86
C LYS A 137 -17.44 -20.38 -2.16
N ASN A 138 -17.90 -19.89 -3.31
CA ASN A 138 -19.32 -19.81 -3.65
C ASN A 138 -20.14 -19.22 -2.48
N ASP A 139 -19.64 -18.11 -1.94
CA ASP A 139 -20.20 -17.35 -0.81
C ASP A 139 -20.20 -18.07 0.55
N LEU A 140 -19.67 -19.30 0.63
CA LEU A 140 -19.47 -20.01 1.88
C LEU A 140 -18.11 -19.68 2.50
N LYS A 141 -18.12 -19.19 3.75
CA LYS A 141 -16.90 -18.85 4.50
C LYS A 141 -15.93 -20.04 4.58
N GLN A 142 -14.66 -19.77 4.32
CA GLN A 142 -13.56 -20.72 4.41
C GLN A 142 -12.61 -20.33 5.54
N LYS A 143 -11.90 -21.32 6.08
CA LYS A 143 -10.80 -21.07 7.01
C LYS A 143 -9.60 -20.52 6.25
N PHE A 144 -8.85 -19.64 6.90
CA PHE A 144 -7.64 -19.06 6.35
C PHE A 144 -6.58 -18.87 7.43
N VAL A 145 -5.34 -18.63 6.99
CA VAL A 145 -4.17 -18.33 7.80
C VAL A 145 -3.44 -17.14 7.17
N LEU A 146 -2.96 -16.22 7.98
CA LEU A 146 -2.01 -15.19 7.55
C LEU A 146 -0.60 -15.71 7.75
N ALA A 147 0.21 -15.71 6.69
CA ALA A 147 1.58 -16.16 6.75
C ALA A 147 2.54 -15.01 6.42
N GLU A 148 3.59 -14.90 7.23
CA GLU A 148 4.70 -13.97 7.03
C GLU A 148 6.00 -14.75 6.77
N GLY A 149 6.82 -14.25 5.85
CA GLY A 149 8.10 -14.84 5.44
C GLY A 149 8.17 -15.25 3.98
N LYS A 150 9.33 -15.78 3.60
CA LYS A 150 9.54 -16.34 2.25
C LYS A 150 8.64 -17.55 2.06
N HIS A 151 8.07 -17.67 0.87
CA HIS A 151 7.36 -18.87 0.48
C HIS A 151 8.30 -20.10 0.51
N PRO A 152 7.86 -21.30 0.92
CA PRO A 152 8.70 -22.50 0.88
C PRO A 152 9.28 -22.85 -0.50
N GLN A 153 8.64 -22.42 -1.57
CA GLN A 153 9.10 -22.61 -2.96
C GLN A 153 9.92 -21.41 -3.50
N HIS A 154 10.33 -20.47 -2.65
CA HIS A 154 11.19 -19.34 -3.02
C HIS A 154 12.46 -19.81 -3.75
N GLY A 155 12.84 -19.14 -4.83
CA GLY A 155 14.00 -19.49 -5.65
C GLY A 155 13.77 -20.63 -6.66
N THR A 156 12.58 -21.24 -6.69
CA THR A 156 12.20 -22.11 -7.82
C THR A 156 11.89 -21.25 -9.06
N PRO A 157 12.14 -21.73 -10.30
CA PRO A 157 11.82 -20.98 -11.52
C PRO A 157 10.35 -20.54 -11.58
N ALA A 158 9.48 -21.38 -11.03
CA ALA A 158 8.03 -21.18 -10.93
C ALA A 158 7.63 -20.03 -9.97
N PHE A 159 8.53 -19.60 -9.07
CA PHE A 159 8.31 -18.58 -8.02
C PHE A 159 9.19 -17.35 -8.14
N ARG A 160 10.02 -17.25 -9.18
CA ARG A 160 10.96 -16.15 -9.39
C ARG A 160 10.29 -14.76 -9.32
N ASP A 161 9.05 -14.66 -9.80
CA ASP A 161 8.26 -13.42 -9.81
C ASP A 161 7.71 -13.03 -8.42
N PHE A 162 7.88 -13.89 -7.40
CA PHE A 162 7.44 -13.67 -6.02
C PHE A 162 8.60 -13.64 -5.02
N ASP A 163 9.86 -13.62 -5.47
CA ASP A 163 11.05 -13.75 -4.62
C ASP A 163 11.19 -12.63 -3.56
N ASP A 164 10.55 -11.49 -3.77
CA ASP A 164 10.49 -10.34 -2.85
C ASP A 164 9.20 -10.31 -2.00
N THR A 165 8.22 -11.17 -2.28
CA THR A 165 6.96 -11.24 -1.52
C THR A 165 7.18 -11.93 -0.17
N ARG A 166 6.60 -11.35 0.89
CA ARG A 166 6.76 -11.84 2.27
C ARG A 166 5.44 -12.06 3.02
N HIS A 167 4.30 -11.73 2.43
CA HIS A 167 3.02 -11.76 3.14
C HIS A 167 1.97 -12.47 2.30
N TRP A 168 1.16 -13.32 2.94
CA TRP A 168 0.23 -14.22 2.24
C TRP A 168 -1.06 -14.43 3.02
N ILE A 169 -2.19 -14.50 2.31
CA ILE A 169 -3.44 -15.07 2.83
C ILE A 169 -3.58 -16.48 2.28
N GLN A 170 -3.57 -17.47 3.17
CA GLN A 170 -3.57 -18.88 2.85
C GLN A 170 -4.91 -19.52 3.20
N ALA A 171 -5.50 -20.30 2.32
CA ALA A 171 -6.76 -20.98 2.54
C ALA A 171 -6.76 -22.38 1.92
N SER A 172 -7.23 -23.35 2.70
CA SER A 172 -7.47 -24.73 2.26
C SER A 172 -8.96 -24.94 2.04
N MET A 173 -9.34 -25.42 0.86
CA MET A 173 -10.75 -25.64 0.50
C MET A 173 -10.91 -26.88 -0.38
N LYS A 174 -12.14 -27.38 -0.53
CA LYS A 174 -12.40 -28.54 -1.41
C LYS A 174 -13.00 -28.07 -2.74
N THR A 175 -12.49 -28.53 -3.87
CA THR A 175 -13.06 -28.27 -5.19
C THR A 175 -13.99 -29.39 -5.65
N GLU A 176 -15.04 -29.00 -6.35
CA GLU A 176 -16.02 -29.88 -6.99
C GLU A 176 -15.99 -29.65 -8.51
N PRO A 177 -16.34 -30.66 -9.33
CA PRO A 177 -16.52 -30.53 -10.77
C PRO A 177 -17.23 -29.24 -11.19
N GLY A 178 -16.65 -28.51 -12.14
CA GLY A 178 -17.22 -27.27 -12.69
C GLY A 178 -16.64 -25.98 -12.10
N LEU A 179 -17.37 -24.88 -12.31
CA LEU A 179 -16.94 -23.54 -11.95
C LEU A 179 -17.23 -23.22 -10.49
N GLN A 180 -16.25 -22.64 -9.82
CA GLN A 180 -16.32 -22.17 -8.44
C GLN A 180 -15.67 -20.79 -8.34
N VAL A 181 -16.25 -19.92 -7.52
CA VAL A 181 -15.70 -18.59 -7.26
C VAL A 181 -15.11 -18.57 -5.86
N VAL A 182 -13.85 -18.18 -5.76
CA VAL A 182 -13.16 -17.96 -4.49
C VAL A 182 -12.92 -16.47 -4.31
N ASN A 183 -13.39 -15.91 -3.20
CA ASN A 183 -13.22 -14.49 -2.89
C ASN A 183 -12.30 -14.31 -1.69
N PHE A 184 -11.39 -13.35 -1.79
CA PHE A 184 -10.56 -12.83 -0.71
C PHE A 184 -10.90 -11.37 -0.51
N THR A 185 -11.43 -11.01 0.65
CA THR A 185 -11.67 -9.62 1.02
C THR A 185 -10.82 -9.28 2.22
N PHE A 186 -10.13 -8.14 2.21
CA PHE A 186 -9.29 -7.67 3.30
C PHE A 186 -9.03 -6.18 3.16
N THR A 187 -8.60 -5.53 4.23
CA THR A 187 -8.25 -4.11 4.25
C THR A 187 -6.79 -3.95 4.69
N LEU A 188 -6.07 -3.02 4.08
CA LEU A 188 -4.70 -2.67 4.46
C LEU A 188 -4.57 -1.15 4.62
N PRO A 189 -3.78 -0.68 5.60
CA PRO A 189 -3.38 0.71 5.66
C PRO A 189 -2.47 1.07 4.47
N TYR A 190 -2.51 2.33 4.08
CA TYR A 190 -1.54 2.85 3.12
C TYR A 190 -0.13 2.89 3.72
N SER A 191 0.87 2.82 2.85
CA SER A 191 2.24 3.15 3.23
C SER A 191 2.39 4.67 3.29
N SER A 192 2.40 5.26 4.49
CA SER A 192 2.71 6.68 4.70
C SER A 192 4.13 6.80 5.24
N GLY A 193 5.02 7.43 4.46
CA GLY A 193 6.41 7.66 4.84
C GLY A 193 6.60 8.89 5.70
N SER A 194 5.73 9.13 6.70
CA SER A 194 5.77 10.33 7.54
C SER A 194 7.21 10.55 8.01
N ARG A 195 7.84 11.59 7.49
CA ARG A 195 9.12 12.08 7.96
C ARG A 195 8.80 13.32 8.77
N ILE A 196 8.64 13.13 10.07
CA ILE A 196 8.96 14.21 10.99
C ILE A 196 10.47 14.43 10.84
N LYS A 197 10.86 15.22 9.84
CA LYS A 197 12.12 15.93 9.96
C LYS A 197 11.82 16.95 11.05
N GLU A 198 12.61 16.96 12.12
CA GLU A 198 12.89 18.22 12.80
C GLU A 198 14.08 18.82 12.05
N PRO A 199 13.92 19.63 10.96
CA PRO A 199 14.97 20.58 10.67
C PRO A 199 14.90 21.67 11.74
N ALA A 200 15.97 22.45 11.88
CA ALA A 200 16.03 23.68 12.66
C ALA A 200 14.92 24.73 12.36
N THR A 201 13.97 24.42 11.46
CA THR A 201 12.86 25.26 11.00
C THR A 201 11.46 24.82 11.50
N GLY A 202 11.33 23.67 12.20
CA GLY A 202 10.05 23.24 12.80
C GLY A 202 8.93 22.82 11.81
N ALA A 203 9.29 22.39 10.58
CA ALA A 203 8.32 21.96 9.56
C ALA A 203 8.11 20.44 9.58
N VAL A 204 6.84 19.99 9.51
CA VAL A 204 6.45 18.57 9.50
C VAL A 204 5.88 18.20 8.12
N GLU A 205 6.43 17.17 7.49
CA GLU A 205 5.92 16.66 6.21
C GLU A 205 4.96 15.49 6.44
N ILE A 206 3.70 15.69 6.04
CA ILE A 206 2.66 14.66 5.99
C ILE A 206 2.57 14.21 4.53
N PRO A 207 3.24 13.11 4.14
CA PRO A 207 3.21 12.64 2.77
C PRO A 207 1.79 12.18 2.40
N ALA A 208 1.46 12.24 1.10
CA ALA A 208 0.29 11.53 0.62
C ALA A 208 0.46 10.04 0.95
N PRO A 209 -0.57 9.38 1.49
CA PRO A 209 -0.55 7.93 1.59
C PRO A 209 -0.32 7.31 0.21
N GLY A 210 0.63 6.38 0.14
CA GLY A 210 0.94 5.64 -1.07
C GLY A 210 0.49 4.19 -0.92
N LEU A 211 0.05 3.62 -2.04
CA LEU A 211 -0.13 2.19 -2.19
C LEU A 211 0.63 1.72 -3.41
N SER A 212 1.62 0.84 -3.20
CA SER A 212 2.15 0.04 -4.30
C SER A 212 1.25 -1.15 -4.50
N PHE A 213 0.55 -1.19 -5.63
CA PHE A 213 -0.25 -2.33 -5.99
C PHE A 213 0.54 -3.21 -6.96
N ARG A 214 0.90 -4.40 -6.48
CA ARG A 214 1.32 -5.46 -7.37
C ARG A 214 0.07 -6.19 -7.80
N LEU A 215 -0.26 -6.15 -9.09
CA LEU A 215 -1.07 -7.24 -9.62
C LEU A 215 -0.18 -8.46 -9.44
N PRO A 216 -0.57 -9.43 -8.61
CA PRO A 216 0.13 -10.69 -8.63
C PRO A 216 0.14 -11.17 -10.08
N TYR A 217 1.20 -11.82 -10.50
CA TYR A 217 1.31 -12.35 -11.85
C TYR A 217 0.29 -13.52 -11.98
N LEU A 218 -1.00 -13.20 -12.08
CA LEU A 218 -2.14 -14.15 -12.12
C LEU A 218 -2.09 -15.00 -13.40
N SER A 219 -1.42 -14.49 -14.45
CA SER A 219 -1.06 -15.25 -15.65
C SER A 219 0.05 -16.29 -15.41
N ALA A 220 0.90 -16.15 -14.39
CA ALA A 220 1.91 -17.14 -13.99
C ALA A 220 1.31 -18.19 -13.06
N TRP A 221 0.25 -17.83 -12.35
CA TRP A 221 -0.52 -18.72 -11.49
C TRP A 221 -1.36 -19.74 -12.26
N ALA A 222 -1.93 -19.32 -13.38
CA ALA A 222 -2.92 -20.10 -14.11
C ALA A 222 -2.32 -21.25 -14.93
N GLY A 223 -1.00 -21.23 -15.21
CA GLY A 223 -0.34 -22.17 -16.13
C GLY A 223 -0.78 -22.05 -17.60
N GLU A 224 -1.89 -21.38 -17.84
CA GLU A 224 -2.53 -21.09 -19.12
C GLU A 224 -3.02 -19.63 -19.12
N PRO A 225 -3.25 -19.00 -20.29
CA PRO A 225 -3.84 -17.68 -20.35
C PRO A 225 -5.22 -17.62 -19.68
N LEU A 226 -5.47 -16.54 -18.92
CA LEU A 226 -6.78 -16.25 -18.35
C LEU A 226 -7.81 -15.97 -19.45
N ARG A 227 -9.07 -16.33 -19.21
CA ARG A 227 -10.21 -15.96 -20.07
C ARG A 227 -10.55 -14.47 -19.91
N SER A 228 -10.53 -13.98 -18.68
CA SER A 228 -10.73 -12.56 -18.38
C SER A 228 -9.97 -12.13 -17.12
N GLY A 229 -9.63 -10.84 -17.05
CA GLY A 229 -8.90 -10.27 -15.94
C GLY A 229 -9.04 -8.76 -15.86
N SER A 230 -9.59 -8.25 -14.75
CA SER A 230 -9.78 -6.81 -14.56
C SER A 230 -9.51 -6.34 -13.14
N ALA A 231 -9.04 -5.10 -13.00
CA ALA A 231 -8.97 -4.36 -11.76
C ALA A 231 -9.93 -3.18 -11.81
N THR A 232 -10.82 -3.06 -10.81
CA THR A 232 -11.75 -1.93 -10.64
C THR A 232 -11.34 -1.12 -9.42
N PHE A 233 -11.18 0.17 -9.61
CA PHE A 233 -10.83 1.14 -8.59
C PHE A 233 -12.08 1.94 -8.21
N ILE A 234 -12.40 1.94 -6.92
CA ILE A 234 -13.63 2.49 -6.35
C ILE A 234 -13.23 3.60 -5.38
N HIS A 235 -13.84 4.76 -5.53
CA HIS A 235 -13.55 5.94 -4.71
C HIS A 235 -14.64 6.04 -3.63
N SER A 236 -14.40 5.41 -2.48
CA SER A 236 -15.43 5.23 -1.44
C SER A 236 -15.49 6.39 -0.46
N GLU A 237 -14.34 6.92 -0.03
CA GLU A 237 -14.27 8.03 0.95
C GLU A 237 -13.40 9.20 0.47
N ILE A 238 -12.91 9.13 -0.76
CA ILE A 238 -11.96 10.07 -1.35
C ILE A 238 -12.48 10.46 -2.73
N TYR A 239 -12.17 11.67 -3.19
CA TYR A 239 -12.53 12.06 -4.53
C TYR A 239 -11.66 11.40 -5.61
N PRO A 240 -12.21 11.16 -6.81
CA PRO A 240 -11.43 10.65 -7.95
C PRO A 240 -10.19 11.48 -8.31
N GLN A 241 -10.24 12.81 -8.18
CA GLN A 241 -9.10 13.68 -8.47
C GLN A 241 -7.96 13.59 -7.45
N ASP A 242 -8.21 13.04 -6.26
CA ASP A 242 -7.22 12.88 -5.20
C ASP A 242 -6.57 11.49 -5.24
N VAL A 243 -6.79 10.71 -6.30
CA VAL A 243 -6.13 9.44 -6.50
C VAL A 243 -5.42 9.44 -7.85
N ASP A 244 -4.09 9.31 -7.78
CA ASP A 244 -3.24 9.18 -8.96
C ASP A 244 -2.90 7.69 -9.19
N ILE A 245 -3.46 7.12 -10.25
CA ILE A 245 -3.23 5.73 -10.67
C ILE A 245 -2.33 5.76 -11.90
N LYS A 246 -1.08 5.29 -11.75
CA LYS A 246 -0.08 5.29 -12.84
C LYS A 246 -0.26 4.08 -13.78
N LEU A 247 -1.39 4.06 -14.49
CA LEU A 247 -1.74 3.04 -15.47
C LEU A 247 -2.26 3.66 -16.77
N ASP A 248 -1.81 3.10 -17.88
CA ASP A 248 -2.33 3.41 -19.22
C ASP A 248 -3.61 2.61 -19.49
N ASN A 249 -4.45 3.06 -20.42
CA ASN A 249 -5.68 2.38 -20.86
C ASN A 249 -6.68 2.10 -19.71
N LEU A 250 -6.76 3.03 -18.76
CA LEU A 250 -7.73 3.01 -17.68
C LEU A 250 -9.07 3.58 -18.16
N GLU A 251 -10.11 2.75 -18.20
CA GLU A 251 -11.46 3.18 -18.54
C GLU A 251 -12.12 3.83 -17.32
N ARG A 252 -12.52 5.10 -17.44
CA ARG A 252 -13.15 5.85 -16.35
C ARG A 252 -14.65 6.00 -16.61
N ALA A 253 -15.46 5.69 -15.61
CA ALA A 253 -16.91 5.85 -15.65
C ALA A 253 -17.34 7.15 -14.94
N GLU A 254 -18.53 7.65 -15.31
CA GLU A 254 -19.09 8.89 -14.72
C GLU A 254 -19.35 8.77 -13.21
N ASN A 255 -19.58 7.55 -12.72
CA ASN A 255 -19.75 7.27 -11.29
C ASN A 255 -18.42 7.35 -10.49
N GLY A 256 -17.35 7.83 -11.11
CA GLY A 256 -16.03 7.98 -10.50
C GLY A 256 -15.21 6.70 -10.48
N THR A 257 -15.76 5.53 -10.84
CA THR A 257 -14.98 4.28 -10.88
C THR A 257 -14.04 4.24 -12.08
N ALA A 258 -12.93 3.53 -11.93
CA ALA A 258 -11.98 3.29 -13.01
C ALA A 258 -11.73 1.79 -13.16
N THR A 259 -11.64 1.29 -14.38
CA THR A 259 -11.42 -0.14 -14.67
C THR A 259 -10.27 -0.33 -15.62
N TRP A 260 -9.43 -1.30 -15.32
CA TRP A 260 -8.32 -1.71 -16.16
C TRP A 260 -8.42 -3.19 -16.48
N ASP A 261 -8.46 -3.53 -17.77
CA ASP A 261 -8.42 -4.89 -18.29
C ASP A 261 -6.97 -5.31 -18.51
N PHE A 262 -6.41 -6.03 -17.54
CA PHE A 262 -5.00 -6.45 -17.58
C PHE A 262 -4.76 -7.67 -18.48
N VAL A 263 -5.80 -8.29 -19.04
CA VAL A 263 -5.65 -9.34 -20.07
C VAL A 263 -5.52 -8.70 -21.45
N LYS A 264 -6.31 -7.65 -21.74
CA LYS A 264 -6.18 -6.89 -23.00
C LYS A 264 -4.99 -5.94 -23.02
N HIS A 265 -4.67 -5.36 -21.87
CA HIS A 265 -3.60 -4.37 -21.72
C HIS A 265 -2.60 -4.82 -20.64
N PRO A 266 -1.86 -5.93 -20.87
CA PRO A 266 -0.87 -6.42 -19.92
C PRO A 266 0.25 -5.41 -19.72
N LEU A 267 0.81 -5.35 -18.50
CA LEU A 267 1.99 -4.53 -18.24
C LEU A 267 3.21 -5.11 -18.98
N PRO A 268 4.16 -4.25 -19.40
CA PRO A 268 5.46 -4.69 -19.93
C PRO A 268 6.20 -5.63 -18.97
N ALA A 269 6.91 -6.63 -19.51
CA ALA A 269 7.59 -7.68 -18.74
C ALA A 269 8.69 -7.13 -17.79
N ASP A 270 9.23 -5.95 -18.07
CA ASP A 270 10.22 -5.25 -17.24
C ASP A 270 9.61 -4.55 -16.01
N ARG A 271 8.28 -4.34 -15.97
CA ARG A 271 7.59 -3.69 -14.85
C ARG A 271 7.15 -4.62 -13.70
N GLN A 272 7.58 -5.88 -13.66
CA GLN A 272 7.23 -6.87 -12.62
C GLN A 272 5.73 -6.93 -12.23
N ASN A 273 4.81 -6.55 -13.14
CA ASN A 273 3.37 -6.37 -12.88
C ASN A 273 3.02 -5.50 -11.66
N THR A 274 3.84 -4.48 -11.37
CA THR A 274 3.57 -3.49 -10.33
C THR A 274 3.15 -2.15 -10.92
N PHE A 275 2.26 -1.45 -10.23
CA PHE A 275 2.03 -0.02 -10.43
C PHE A 275 1.77 0.67 -9.09
N ASP A 276 2.11 1.94 -9.02
CA ASP A 276 1.90 2.74 -7.82
C ASP A 276 0.61 3.55 -7.93
N ILE A 277 -0.09 3.63 -6.81
CA ILE A 277 -1.27 4.46 -6.60
C ILE A 277 -0.91 5.43 -5.49
N SER A 278 -1.04 6.73 -5.75
CA SER A 278 -0.95 7.75 -4.69
C SER A 278 -2.35 8.21 -4.34
N VAL A 279 -2.62 8.29 -3.04
CA VAL A 279 -3.94 8.63 -2.50
C VAL A 279 -3.81 9.89 -1.65
N GLY A 280 -4.74 10.83 -1.83
CA GLY A 280 -4.71 12.12 -1.15
C GLY A 280 -3.63 13.08 -1.65
N GLN A 281 -3.61 14.26 -1.04
CA GLN A 281 -2.62 15.31 -1.31
C GLN A 281 -1.60 15.35 -0.17
N PRO A 282 -0.28 15.31 -0.45
CA PRO A 282 0.72 15.54 0.60
C PRO A 282 0.58 16.95 1.15
N CYS A 283 0.75 17.13 2.46
CA CYS A 283 0.77 18.43 3.12
C CYS A 283 2.10 18.64 3.87
N ILE A 284 2.74 19.79 3.64
CA ILE A 284 3.84 20.27 4.46
C ILE A 284 3.28 21.26 5.47
N VAL A 285 3.34 20.90 6.75
CA VAL A 285 2.92 21.75 7.87
C VAL A 285 4.10 22.60 8.33
N THR A 286 3.92 23.91 8.43
CA THR A 286 4.90 24.85 8.98
C THR A 286 4.16 25.91 9.78
N GLY A 287 4.33 25.90 11.10
CA GLY A 287 3.54 26.75 11.99
C GLY A 287 2.04 26.47 11.84
N ASP A 288 1.26 27.49 11.52
CA ASP A 288 -0.19 27.41 11.29
C ASP A 288 -0.56 27.26 9.81
N THR A 289 0.37 26.83 8.95
CA THR A 289 0.15 26.71 7.51
C THR A 289 0.34 25.26 7.06
N CYS A 290 -0.56 24.77 6.20
CA CYS A 290 -0.43 23.52 5.45
C CYS A 290 -0.26 23.86 3.96
N THR A 291 0.86 23.45 3.36
CA THR A 291 1.11 23.63 1.92
C THR A 291 0.98 22.30 1.20
N TRP A 292 0.05 22.20 0.25
CA TRP A 292 -0.13 21.01 -0.58
C TRP A 292 0.90 20.96 -1.71
N LYS A 293 1.15 19.76 -2.26
CA LYS A 293 2.17 19.54 -3.30
C LYS A 293 1.97 20.39 -4.57
N ASN A 294 0.73 20.77 -4.89
CA ASN A 294 0.43 21.69 -5.98
C ASN A 294 0.80 23.17 -5.69
N GLY A 295 1.38 23.45 -4.52
CA GLY A 295 1.76 24.79 -4.06
C GLY A 295 0.61 25.57 -3.41
N ALA A 296 -0.59 25.01 -3.32
CA ALA A 296 -1.72 25.64 -2.64
C ALA A 296 -1.43 25.73 -1.13
N LYS A 297 -1.67 26.92 -0.57
CA LYS A 297 -1.46 27.20 0.85
C LYS A 297 -2.80 27.26 1.56
N TYR A 298 -2.86 26.57 2.67
CA TYR A 298 -4.00 26.51 3.58
C TYR A 298 -3.55 26.91 4.97
N ARG A 299 -4.46 27.51 5.73
CA ARG A 299 -4.26 27.82 7.13
C ARG A 299 -4.84 26.70 7.99
N LEU A 300 -4.06 26.26 8.96
CA LEU A 300 -4.52 25.41 10.07
C LEU A 300 -5.17 26.32 11.10
N SER A 301 -6.49 26.25 11.17
CA SER A 301 -7.30 27.14 12.00
C SER A 301 -7.83 26.41 13.22
N THR A 302 -7.74 27.10 14.35
CA THR A 302 -8.34 26.71 15.64
C THR A 302 -9.46 27.67 16.02
N ASP A 303 -9.87 28.52 15.07
CA ASP A 303 -10.91 29.52 15.26
C ASP A 303 -12.30 28.91 15.09
N TYR A 304 -12.66 28.08 16.05
CA TYR A 304 -13.95 27.41 16.17
C TYR A 304 -14.30 27.22 17.65
N ASP A 305 -15.56 26.97 17.93
CA ASP A 305 -16.02 26.45 19.22
C ASP A 305 -16.13 24.93 19.11
N ILE A 306 -15.86 24.20 20.19
CA ILE A 306 -15.97 22.74 20.21
C ILE A 306 -16.73 22.27 21.45
N THR A 307 -17.59 21.27 21.26
CA THR A 307 -18.36 20.66 22.35
C THR A 307 -18.34 19.16 22.18
N ALA A 308 -18.06 18.43 23.26
CA ALA A 308 -18.13 16.98 23.28
C ALA A 308 -19.46 16.49 23.84
N SER A 309 -19.90 15.29 23.44
CA SER A 309 -21.02 14.57 24.06
C SER A 309 -20.75 14.26 25.54
N SER A 310 -19.55 13.81 25.84
CA SER A 310 -19.05 13.53 27.18
C SER A 310 -17.55 13.79 27.26
N THR A 311 -16.99 13.83 28.46
CA THR A 311 -15.55 14.05 28.66
C THR A 311 -15.10 13.44 29.98
N LEU A 312 -13.97 12.72 29.98
CA LEU A 312 -13.38 12.21 31.22
C LEU A 312 -13.06 13.36 32.18
N PRO A 313 -13.11 13.17 33.51
CA PRO A 313 -12.69 14.23 34.43
C PRO A 313 -11.20 14.57 34.30
N LYS A 314 -10.38 13.56 34.03
CA LYS A 314 -8.92 13.65 33.96
C LYS A 314 -8.39 12.83 32.80
N ASP A 315 -7.35 13.34 32.14
CA ASP A 315 -6.59 12.57 31.16
C ASP A 315 -5.59 11.64 31.85
N ILE A 316 -4.85 10.86 31.05
CA ILE A 316 -3.82 9.93 31.55
C ILE A 316 -2.63 10.61 32.23
N MET A 317 -2.52 11.93 32.08
CA MET A 317 -1.49 12.78 32.70
C MET A 317 -1.94 13.33 34.06
N GLY A 318 -3.22 13.16 34.43
CA GLY A 318 -3.83 13.81 35.58
C GLY A 318 -4.26 15.27 35.35
N ASN A 319 -4.18 15.76 34.10
CA ASN A 319 -4.68 17.07 33.71
C ASN A 319 -6.19 17.02 33.47
N GLU A 320 -6.85 18.18 33.45
CA GLU A 320 -8.25 18.25 33.05
C GLU A 320 -8.41 17.79 31.60
N CYS A 321 -9.26 16.79 31.38
CA CYS A 321 -9.61 16.36 30.03
C CYS A 321 -10.67 17.33 29.48
N SER A 322 -10.50 17.80 28.25
CA SER A 322 -11.41 18.80 27.67
C SER A 322 -11.32 18.80 26.15
N ALA A 323 -12.45 18.99 25.47
CA ALA A 323 -12.48 19.20 24.04
C ALA A 323 -11.69 20.46 23.61
N GLU A 324 -11.58 21.46 24.49
CA GLU A 324 -10.79 22.67 24.23
C GLU A 324 -9.28 22.38 24.11
N ASN A 325 -8.78 21.33 24.75
CA ASN A 325 -7.38 20.89 24.62
C ASN A 325 -7.03 20.51 23.17
N LEU A 326 -8.03 20.10 22.38
CA LEU A 326 -7.82 19.67 20.99
C LEU A 326 -7.37 20.81 20.07
N LYS A 327 -7.60 22.07 20.45
CA LYS A 327 -7.24 23.24 19.64
C LYS A 327 -5.72 23.48 19.61
N THR A 328 -4.98 23.07 20.63
CA THR A 328 -3.55 23.35 20.72
C THR A 328 -2.80 22.03 20.89
N PRO A 329 -2.06 21.57 19.86
CA PRO A 329 -1.28 20.34 19.95
C PRO A 329 -0.37 20.36 21.19
N GLY A 330 -0.48 19.32 22.02
CA GLY A 330 0.31 19.18 23.26
C GLY A 330 -0.23 19.95 24.48
N SER A 331 -1.39 20.60 24.39
CA SER A 331 -2.01 21.30 25.53
C SER A 331 -2.83 20.40 26.48
N GLY A 332 -3.06 19.15 26.08
CA GLY A 332 -3.82 18.16 26.84
C GLY A 332 -4.50 17.19 25.89
N LEU A 333 -5.39 16.36 26.43
CA LEU A 333 -6.17 15.38 25.66
C LEU A 333 -7.67 15.63 25.82
N TRP A 334 -8.44 15.08 24.89
CA TRP A 334 -9.84 14.76 25.10
C TRP A 334 -10.03 13.24 25.02
N ALA A 335 -10.89 12.73 25.88
CA ALA A 335 -11.46 11.40 25.79
C ALA A 335 -12.90 11.44 26.27
N GLU A 336 -13.72 10.60 25.66
CA GLU A 336 -15.10 10.38 26.07
C GLU A 336 -15.20 9.67 27.43
N ASN A 337 -16.35 9.80 28.10
CA ASN A 337 -16.62 9.26 29.44
C ASN A 337 -17.82 8.32 29.43
N THR A 338 -17.84 7.42 28.45
CA THR A 338 -18.84 6.37 28.29
C THR A 338 -18.14 5.02 28.39
N PRO A 339 -18.71 4.03 29.11
CA PRO A 339 -18.14 2.70 29.14
C PRO A 339 -18.09 2.07 27.75
N GLY A 340 -16.94 1.55 27.36
CA GLY A 340 -16.75 0.91 26.06
C GLY A 340 -15.69 1.61 25.23
N ASP A 341 -15.84 1.55 23.92
CA ASP A 341 -14.93 2.09 22.91
C ASP A 341 -15.33 3.49 22.38
N GLY A 342 -16.33 4.10 23.03
CA GLY A 342 -16.84 5.42 22.70
C GLY A 342 -17.78 5.45 21.49
N GLU A 343 -18.30 4.33 20.99
CA GLU A 343 -19.27 4.32 19.88
C GLU A 343 -20.46 5.26 20.16
N GLY A 344 -20.75 6.16 19.22
CA GLY A 344 -21.82 7.15 19.31
C GLY A 344 -21.45 8.46 20.01
N GLU A 345 -20.30 8.52 20.70
CA GLU A 345 -19.75 9.75 21.25
C GLU A 345 -19.32 10.69 20.12
N TYR A 346 -19.40 12.00 20.35
CA TYR A 346 -19.16 12.98 19.31
C TYR A 346 -18.47 14.25 19.77
N LEU A 347 -17.80 14.89 18.82
CA LEU A 347 -17.29 16.26 18.90
C LEU A 347 -18.04 17.12 17.88
N LEU A 348 -18.69 18.17 18.35
CA LEU A 348 -19.34 19.19 17.53
C LEU A 348 -18.43 20.41 17.43
N ILE A 349 -17.93 20.65 16.22
CA ILE A 349 -17.05 21.77 15.88
C ILE A 349 -17.89 22.82 15.16
N LYS A 350 -17.81 24.08 15.59
CA LYS A 350 -18.51 25.21 14.98
C LYS A 350 -17.51 26.32 14.63
N PRO A 351 -17.12 26.47 13.36
CA PRO A 351 -16.37 27.64 12.92
C PRO A 351 -17.04 28.93 13.41
N LYS A 352 -16.28 29.86 13.99
CA LYS A 352 -16.87 31.11 14.52
C LYS A 352 -17.53 31.95 13.43
N ASN A 353 -17.03 31.83 12.20
CA ASN A 353 -17.62 32.40 11.01
C ASN A 353 -17.76 31.29 9.95
N PRO A 354 -18.90 31.20 9.26
CA PRO A 354 -19.06 30.29 8.13
C PRO A 354 -17.97 30.50 7.09
N ARG A 355 -17.25 29.43 6.73
CA ARG A 355 -16.12 29.52 5.80
C ARG A 355 -15.91 28.24 5.02
N ARG A 356 -15.21 28.33 3.91
CA ARG A 356 -14.78 27.14 3.19
C ARG A 356 -13.71 26.44 4.02
N THR A 357 -13.86 25.14 4.23
CA THR A 357 -12.89 24.27 4.90
C THR A 357 -12.65 23.08 4.00
N GLN A 358 -11.39 22.74 3.72
CA GLN A 358 -11.03 21.61 2.85
C GLN A 358 -10.92 20.28 3.59
N GLY A 359 -10.68 20.34 4.90
CA GLY A 359 -10.31 19.18 5.66
C GLY A 359 -10.16 19.47 7.14
N ILE A 360 -9.85 18.42 7.88
CA ILE A 360 -9.46 18.46 9.29
C ILE A 360 -8.11 17.78 9.39
N LEU A 361 -7.15 18.42 10.07
CA LEU A 361 -5.96 17.75 10.55
C LEU A 361 -6.26 17.23 11.96
N ILE A 362 -6.26 15.91 12.12
CA ILE A 362 -6.59 15.23 13.38
C ILE A 362 -5.40 14.41 13.86
N GLN A 363 -5.13 14.42 15.16
CA GLN A 363 -4.19 13.50 15.80
C GLN A 363 -4.94 12.67 16.84
N THR A 364 -4.94 11.37 16.65
CA THR A 364 -5.73 10.41 17.44
C THR A 364 -4.87 9.73 18.50
N GLY A 365 -5.53 9.21 19.54
CA GLY A 365 -4.91 8.43 20.60
C GLY A 365 -3.95 9.22 21.49
N VAL A 366 -3.17 8.49 22.28
CA VAL A 366 -2.12 9.04 23.15
C VAL A 366 -0.77 8.84 22.49
N THR A 367 -0.17 9.92 21.98
CA THR A 367 1.12 9.81 21.28
C THR A 367 2.28 9.50 22.22
N PRO A 368 3.34 8.82 21.73
CA PRO A 368 4.54 8.53 22.53
C PRO A 368 5.25 9.79 23.06
N SER A 369 5.15 10.92 22.36
CA SER A 369 5.73 12.19 22.79
C SER A 369 5.02 12.74 24.03
N VAL A 370 3.69 12.69 24.06
CA VAL A 370 2.89 13.05 25.24
C VAL A 370 3.21 12.10 26.39
N GLN A 371 3.20 10.79 26.15
CA GLN A 371 3.44 9.82 27.21
C GLN A 371 4.88 9.82 27.74
N SER A 372 5.87 10.23 26.93
CA SER A 372 7.26 10.34 27.38
C SER A 372 7.48 11.29 28.56
N THR A 373 6.52 12.17 28.81
CA THR A 373 6.56 13.09 29.96
C THR A 373 6.14 12.42 31.28
N VAL A 374 5.38 11.30 31.24
CA VAL A 374 5.02 10.47 32.41
C VAL A 374 5.89 9.24 32.51
N ASP A 375 6.12 8.60 31.36
CA ASP A 375 6.84 7.34 31.25
C ASP A 375 7.97 7.48 30.22
N PRO A 376 9.21 7.70 30.67
CA PRO A 376 10.38 7.79 29.79
C PRO A 376 10.57 6.57 28.88
N THR A 377 10.04 5.39 29.27
CA THR A 377 10.12 4.16 28.47
C THR A 377 9.18 4.16 27.26
N ALA A 378 8.18 5.05 27.23
CA ALA A 378 7.29 5.25 26.09
C ALA A 378 8.04 5.61 24.79
N ARG A 379 9.17 6.33 24.89
CA ARG A 379 10.02 6.61 23.72
C ARG A 379 10.72 5.38 23.17
N THR A 380 10.97 4.38 24.02
CA THR A 380 11.67 3.16 23.61
C THR A 380 10.73 2.16 22.93
N HIS A 381 9.42 2.22 23.20
CA HIS A 381 8.41 1.32 22.62
C HIS A 381 7.13 2.07 22.16
N PRO A 382 7.24 3.06 21.26
CA PRO A 382 6.16 3.97 20.90
C PRO A 382 4.89 3.27 20.40
N ALA A 383 5.04 2.19 19.64
CA ALA A 383 3.91 1.43 19.12
C ALA A 383 3.12 0.69 20.22
N THR A 384 3.82 0.11 21.19
CA THR A 384 3.19 -0.56 22.33
C THR A 384 2.42 0.46 23.15
N THR A 385 3.06 1.59 23.43
CA THR A 385 2.49 2.68 24.21
C THR A 385 1.24 3.26 23.57
N TYR A 386 1.31 3.58 22.27
CA TYR A 386 0.13 4.02 21.52
C TYR A 386 -0.98 3.00 21.69
N SER A 387 -0.71 1.70 21.43
CA SER A 387 -1.68 0.58 21.48
C SER A 387 -2.40 0.35 22.81
N MET A 388 -1.99 0.99 23.91
CA MET A 388 -2.61 0.84 25.23
C MET A 388 -4.02 1.45 25.34
N TYR A 389 -4.26 2.53 24.61
CA TYR A 389 -5.50 3.33 24.71
C TYR A 389 -6.33 3.22 23.45
N THR A 390 -7.65 3.09 23.56
CA THR A 390 -8.52 3.09 22.37
C THR A 390 -8.33 4.35 21.53
N ARG A 391 -8.35 4.18 20.20
CA ARG A 391 -8.36 5.30 19.24
C ARG A 391 -9.40 5.07 18.15
N PRO A 392 -9.96 6.14 17.57
CA PRO A 392 -10.99 6.02 16.56
C PRO A 392 -10.44 5.35 15.29
N ARG A 393 -11.24 4.43 14.75
CA ARG A 393 -11.02 3.78 13.45
C ARG A 393 -11.94 4.34 12.39
N SER A 394 -13.22 4.53 12.74
CA SER A 394 -14.24 5.03 11.83
C SER A 394 -14.96 6.21 12.47
N ILE A 395 -15.10 7.31 11.73
CA ILE A 395 -15.78 8.53 12.18
C ILE A 395 -16.86 8.89 11.16
N LEU A 396 -18.09 9.07 11.62
CA LEU A 396 -19.15 9.72 10.85
C LEU A 396 -18.91 11.23 10.88
N VAL A 397 -18.68 11.80 9.70
CA VAL A 397 -18.59 13.25 9.49
C VAL A 397 -19.95 13.73 9.02
N ASP A 398 -20.56 14.61 9.79
CA ASP A 398 -21.78 15.31 9.44
C ASP A 398 -21.48 16.81 9.31
N ILE A 399 -21.72 17.36 8.13
CA ILE A 399 -21.47 18.76 7.80
C ILE A 399 -22.82 19.48 7.76
N ASN A 400 -22.87 20.65 8.41
CA ASN A 400 -24.03 21.55 8.44
C ASN A 400 -25.34 20.89 8.89
N ASN A 401 -25.28 19.88 9.79
CA ASN A 401 -26.45 19.18 10.34
C ASN A 401 -27.20 18.35 9.28
N GLY A 402 -26.48 17.46 8.61
CA GLY A 402 -27.03 16.50 7.65
C GLY A 402 -27.11 17.01 6.21
N GLU A 403 -26.49 18.14 5.87
CA GLU A 403 -26.39 18.55 4.46
C GLU A 403 -25.49 17.61 3.69
N ASP A 404 -24.37 17.21 4.29
CA ASP A 404 -23.46 16.19 3.78
C ASP A 404 -23.03 15.30 4.94
N THR A 405 -23.26 13.99 4.81
CA THR A 405 -22.93 13.00 5.83
C THR A 405 -22.22 11.81 5.20
N TYR A 406 -21.05 11.44 5.72
CA TYR A 406 -20.28 10.30 5.23
C TYR A 406 -19.34 9.77 6.32
N THR A 407 -18.92 8.52 6.16
CA THR A 407 -17.98 7.87 7.08
C THR A 407 -16.55 8.01 6.55
N VAL A 408 -15.61 8.22 7.46
CA VAL A 408 -14.17 8.27 7.18
C VAL A 408 -13.45 7.22 8.01
N THR A 409 -12.60 6.46 7.35
CA THR A 409 -11.69 5.49 7.97
C THR A 409 -10.34 6.14 8.25
N LEU A 410 -9.95 6.18 9.53
CA LEU A 410 -8.63 6.58 10.01
C LEU A 410 -7.69 5.38 10.10
N SER A 411 -6.39 5.62 9.93
CA SER A 411 -5.38 4.59 10.19
C SER A 411 -5.05 4.50 11.68
N ASP A 412 -4.64 3.32 12.12
CA ASP A 412 -3.96 3.12 13.40
C ASP A 412 -2.55 3.72 13.32
N ASP A 413 -2.45 5.04 13.33
CA ASP A 413 -1.21 5.82 13.30
C ASP A 413 -1.31 6.98 14.29
N TRP A 414 -0.25 7.22 15.05
CA TRP A 414 -0.15 8.32 16.01
C TRP A 414 0.25 9.65 15.35
N ASN A 415 0.71 9.61 14.09
CA ASN A 415 0.98 10.83 13.34
C ASN A 415 -0.32 11.58 13.03
N PRO A 416 -0.28 12.91 12.87
CA PRO A 416 -1.42 13.66 12.37
C PRO A 416 -1.89 13.13 11.01
N GLN A 417 -3.21 12.98 10.88
CA GLN A 417 -3.91 12.47 9.70
C GLN A 417 -4.86 13.54 9.16
N THR A 418 -5.06 13.57 7.85
CA THR A 418 -5.98 14.52 7.21
C THR A 418 -7.32 13.84 6.89
N ILE A 419 -8.40 14.32 7.51
CA ILE A 419 -9.76 14.03 7.05
C ILE A 419 -10.11 15.02 5.95
N THR A 420 -10.29 14.55 4.72
CA THR A 420 -10.76 15.39 3.61
C THR A 420 -12.26 15.63 3.75
N LEU A 421 -12.67 16.91 3.65
CA LEU A 421 -14.08 17.25 3.60
C LEU A 421 -14.61 17.08 2.18
N LEU A 422 -15.60 16.20 1.99
CA LEU A 422 -16.23 15.97 0.69
C LEU A 422 -17.25 17.06 0.31
N ASP A 423 -17.09 18.27 0.83
CA ASP A 423 -17.96 19.42 0.57
C ASP A 423 -17.66 20.04 -0.82
N LYS A 424 -18.72 20.22 -1.61
CA LYS A 424 -18.76 20.81 -2.96
C LYS A 424 -18.55 22.33 -2.97
N GLY A 425 -17.72 22.86 -2.06
CA GLY A 425 -17.34 24.27 -2.00
C GLY A 425 -18.35 25.19 -1.32
N LYS A 426 -19.22 24.66 -0.44
CA LYS A 426 -20.07 25.50 0.41
C LYS A 426 -19.29 26.01 1.64
N PRO A 427 -19.81 27.05 2.31
CA PRO A 427 -19.34 27.40 3.64
C PRO A 427 -19.78 26.35 4.67
N VAL A 428 -18.85 25.94 5.52
CA VAL A 428 -19.05 25.07 6.68
C VAL A 428 -19.42 25.93 7.89
N ASN A 429 -20.55 25.61 8.51
CA ASN A 429 -21.10 26.22 9.73
C ASN A 429 -20.97 25.31 10.94
N SER A 430 -21.01 23.99 10.72
CA SER A 430 -20.79 22.98 11.74
C SER A 430 -20.21 21.71 11.13
N ILE A 431 -19.39 21.03 11.91
CA ILE A 431 -18.92 19.67 11.64
C ILE A 431 -19.14 18.85 12.91
N LYS A 432 -19.91 17.78 12.82
CA LYS A 432 -20.04 16.81 13.90
C LYS A 432 -19.25 15.55 13.52
N LEU A 433 -18.27 15.22 14.34
CA LEU A 433 -17.48 13.99 14.24
C LEU A 433 -18.06 13.01 15.26
N THR A 434 -18.70 11.93 14.80
CA THR A 434 -19.25 10.89 15.68
C THR A 434 -18.42 9.62 15.55
N LEU A 435 -17.96 9.08 16.68
CA LEU A 435 -17.19 7.84 16.73
C LEU A 435 -18.09 6.67 16.34
N GLN A 436 -17.65 5.83 15.39
CA GLN A 436 -18.42 4.66 14.93
C GLN A 436 -17.73 3.34 15.23
N GLU A 437 -16.42 3.27 14.98
CA GLU A 437 -15.61 2.09 15.28
C GLU A 437 -14.28 2.56 15.87
N ALA A 438 -13.65 1.70 16.67
CA ALA A 438 -12.37 2.00 17.28
C ALA A 438 -11.36 0.87 17.11
N TYR A 439 -10.08 1.22 17.13
CA TYR A 439 -9.00 0.28 17.42
C TYR A 439 -8.90 0.12 18.94
N PRO A 440 -9.23 -1.06 19.49
CA PRO A 440 -9.32 -1.22 20.94
C PRO A 440 -7.97 -0.98 21.62
N GLY A 441 -8.00 -0.32 22.77
CA GLY A 441 -6.87 -0.25 23.68
C GLY A 441 -6.63 -1.59 24.37
N THR A 442 -5.36 -1.92 24.62
CA THR A 442 -5.02 -3.13 25.39
C THR A 442 -5.21 -2.95 26.89
N THR A 443 -5.27 -1.71 27.39
CA THR A 443 -5.38 -1.41 28.83
C THR A 443 -6.52 -0.45 29.19
N ASP A 444 -6.85 0.50 28.31
CA ASP A 444 -7.90 1.49 28.53
C ASP A 444 -8.82 1.51 27.32
N SER A 445 -10.12 1.35 27.57
CA SER A 445 -11.13 1.33 26.51
C SER A 445 -11.56 2.73 26.06
N SER A 446 -11.27 3.76 26.85
CA SER A 446 -11.68 5.14 26.56
C SER A 446 -11.03 5.64 25.27
N CYS A 447 -11.79 6.31 24.41
CA CYS A 447 -11.32 6.74 23.10
C CYS A 447 -10.68 8.14 23.14
N TYR A 448 -9.35 8.22 22.89
CA TYR A 448 -8.60 9.48 23.01
C TYR A 448 -8.37 10.19 21.67
N ILE A 449 -8.41 11.52 21.69
CA ILE A 449 -8.00 12.41 20.60
C ILE A 449 -7.09 13.50 21.21
N GLN A 450 -6.05 13.88 20.47
CA GLN A 450 -5.01 14.80 20.93
C GLN A 450 -5.11 16.19 20.29
N SER A 451 -5.44 16.27 19.00
CA SER A 451 -5.61 17.58 18.36
C SER A 451 -6.55 17.54 17.17
N ILE A 452 -7.20 18.67 16.92
CA ILE A 452 -8.04 18.94 15.75
C ILE A 452 -7.69 20.35 15.26
N GLN A 453 -7.48 20.49 13.96
CA GLN A 453 -7.32 21.80 13.30
C GLN A 453 -8.08 21.78 11.98
N LEU A 454 -8.76 22.88 11.63
CA LEU A 454 -9.46 23.00 10.36
C LEU A 454 -8.49 23.45 9.27
N ILE A 455 -8.54 22.82 8.10
CA ILE A 455 -7.71 23.16 6.94
C ILE A 455 -8.50 24.15 6.08
N ASP A 456 -8.30 25.44 6.33
CA ASP A 456 -9.02 26.52 5.64
C ASP A 456 -8.16 27.11 4.50
N PRO A 457 -8.75 27.64 3.41
CA PRO A 457 -8.01 28.40 2.43
C PRO A 457 -7.22 29.53 3.11
N ALA A 458 -5.94 29.67 2.79
CA ALA A 458 -5.22 30.87 3.20
C ALA A 458 -5.91 32.07 2.52
N SER A 459 -6.48 32.98 3.32
CA SER A 459 -7.05 34.22 2.80
C SER A 459 -6.01 34.95 1.96
N LYS A 460 -6.42 35.45 0.78
CA LYS A 460 -5.56 36.29 -0.06
C LYS A 460 -5.20 37.60 0.63
#